data_AF-E3ZMK9-F1
#
_entry.id   AF-E3ZMK9-F1
#
_cell.length_a   1.000
_cell.length_b   1.000
_cell.length_c   1.000
_cell.angle_alpha   90.00
_cell.angle_beta   90.00
_cell.angle_gamma   90.00
#
_symmetry.space_group_name_H-M   'P 1'
#
loop_
_entity.id
_entity.type
_entity.pdbx_description
1 polymer ?
#
loop_
_entity_poly.entity_id
_entity_poly.type
_entity_poly.pdbx_seq_one_letter_code
_entity_poly.pdbx_strand_id
1 'polypeptide(L)' 'MGDDEISFYVWNSEEESFQILDKPGGDVMEEYENLTEMFEEALKIAMP' A
#
# COMPACT_ATOMS: atom_id res chain seq x y z
N MET A 1 -0.47 -2.92 22.53
CA MET A 1 0.24 -3.90 21.69
C MET A 1 -0.80 -4.46 20.75
N GLY A 2 -0.82 -4.01 19.51
CA GLY A 2 -1.92 -4.24 18.57
C GLY A 2 -2.51 -2.93 18.09
N ASP A 3 -1.71 -2.15 17.38
CA ASP A 3 -2.25 -1.51 16.18
C ASP A 3 -1.62 -2.32 15.06
N ASP A 4 -2.37 -3.31 14.57
CA ASP A 4 -2.04 -3.92 13.29
C ASP A 4 -2.11 -2.78 12.27
N GLU A 5 -0.97 -2.36 11.72
CA GLU A 5 -0.87 -1.34 10.67
C GLU A 5 -1.58 -1.86 9.40
N ILE A 6 -2.91 -1.82 9.40
CA ILE A 6 -3.73 -2.25 8.29
C ILE A 6 -3.64 -1.18 7.20
N SER A 7 -2.82 -1.47 6.20
CA SER A 7 -2.68 -0.69 4.98
C SER A 7 -3.73 -1.08 3.94
N PHE A 8 -4.28 -0.11 3.20
CA PHE A 8 -5.12 -0.36 2.04
C PHE A 8 -4.31 -0.30 0.76
N TYR A 9 -4.36 -1.39 -0.02
CA TYR A 9 -3.72 -1.49 -1.33
C TYR A 9 -4.77 -1.16 -2.39
N VAL A 10 -4.57 -0.07 -3.13
CA VAL A 10 -5.56 0.46 -4.08
C VAL A 10 -4.93 0.75 -5.43
N TRP A 11 -5.75 0.73 -6.48
CA TRP A 11 -5.41 1.28 -7.79
C TRP A 11 -6.16 2.61 -7.95
N ASN A 12 -5.41 3.70 -8.10
CA ASN A 12 -5.96 5.00 -8.42
C ASN A 12 -6.03 5.16 -9.94
N SER A 13 -7.24 5.10 -10.49
CA SER A 13 -7.46 5.23 -11.94
C SER A 13 -7.33 6.65 -12.47
N GLU A 14 -7.38 7.67 -11.61
CA GLU A 14 -7.20 9.07 -12.05
C GLU A 14 -5.72 9.41 -12.23
N GLU A 15 -4.86 8.87 -11.37
CA GLU A 15 -3.41 9.07 -11.40
C GLU A 15 -2.66 7.93 -12.10
N GLU A 16 -3.39 6.89 -12.53
CA GLU A 16 -2.87 5.67 -13.14
C GLU A 16 -1.77 4.98 -12.29
N SER A 17 -1.91 5.04 -10.96
CA SER A 17 -0.91 4.56 -9.99
C SER A 17 -1.47 3.51 -9.03
N PHE A 18 -0.58 2.67 -8.48
CA PHE A 18 -0.91 1.76 -7.39
C PHE A 18 -0.45 2.39 -6.08
N GLN A 19 -1.29 2.41 -5.06
CA GLN A 19 -1.03 3.17 -3.83
C GLN A 19 -1.26 2.29 -2.60
N ILE A 20 -0.47 2.55 -1.57
CA ILE A 20 -0.72 2.09 -0.20
C ILE A 20 -1.23 3.27 0.62
N LEU A 21 -2.42 3.12 1.20
CA LEU A 21 -3.03 4.13 2.05
C LEU A 21 -3.03 3.72 3.52
N ASP A 22 -2.84 4.68 4.41
CA ASP A 22 -3.04 4.48 5.84
C ASP A 22 -4.52 4.47 6.22
N LYS A 23 -4.88 3.69 7.24
CA LYS A 23 -6.21 3.73 7.86
C LYS A 23 -6.13 4.51 9.19
N PRO A 24 -7.08 5.42 9.49
CA PRO A 24 -8.32 5.72 8.78
C PRO A 24 -8.25 6.94 7.84
N GLY A 25 -7.10 7.60 7.77
CA GLY A 25 -6.94 8.86 7.03
C GLY A 25 -7.15 8.71 5.53
N GLY A 26 -6.80 7.56 4.97
CA GLY A 26 -6.73 7.37 3.52
C GLY A 26 -5.58 8.16 2.89
N ASP A 27 -4.64 8.62 3.72
CA ASP A 27 -3.46 9.32 3.26
C ASP A 27 -2.56 8.36 2.49
N VAL A 28 -2.07 8.82 1.34
CA VAL A 28 -1.12 8.06 0.52
C VAL A 28 0.20 7.96 1.27
N MET A 29 0.64 6.74 1.55
CA MET A 29 1.94 6.46 2.16
C MET A 29 2.98 6.16 1.09
N GLU A 30 2.64 5.30 0.14
CA GLU A 30 3.54 4.86 -0.93
C GLU A 30 2.78 4.74 -2.26
N GLU A 31 3.50 4.98 -3.35
CA GLU A 31 3.01 4.88 -4.72
C GLU A 31 3.93 4.01 -5.57
N TYR A 32 3.36 3.26 -6.50
CA TYR A 32 4.06 2.34 -7.37
C TYR A 32 3.54 2.45 -8.80
N GLU A 33 4.42 2.22 -9.77
CA GLU A 33 4.08 2.26 -11.20
C GLU A 33 3.29 1.02 -11.64
N ASN A 34 3.44 -0.09 -10.91
CA ASN A 34 2.76 -1.33 -11.24
C ASN A 34 2.42 -2.19 -10.01
N LEU A 35 1.49 -3.12 -10.23
CA LEU A 35 0.98 -4.04 -9.21
C LEU A 35 2.06 -4.95 -8.63
N THR A 36 3.06 -5.34 -9.43
CA THR A 36 4.12 -6.24 -8.99
C THR A 36 5.00 -5.58 -7.94
N GLU A 37 5.45 -4.35 -8.19
CA GLU A 37 6.26 -3.57 -7.26
C GLU A 37 5.57 -3.40 -5.90
N MET A 38 4.28 -3.01 -5.91
CA MET A 38 3.49 -2.85 -4.69
C MET A 38 3.44 -4.14 -3.86
N PHE A 39 3.23 -5.30 -4.51
CA PHE A 39 3.18 -6.58 -3.80
C PHE A 39 4.54 -7.09 -3.36
N GLU A 40 5.61 -6.84 -4.12
CA GLU A 40 6.97 -7.22 -3.71
C GLU A 40 7.37 -6.52 -2.42
N GLU A 41 7.10 -5.22 -2.29
CA GLU A 41 7.35 -4.49 -1.03
C GLU A 41 6.46 -4.98 0.11
N ALA A 42 5.16 -5.19 -0.13
CA ALA A 42 4.25 -5.72 0.89
C ALA A 42 4.71 -7.10 1.41
N LEU A 43 5.21 -7.96 0.53
CA LEU A 43 5.70 -9.29 0.88
C LEU A 43 7.03 -9.27 1.63
N LYS A 44 7.90 -8.28 1.37
CA LYS A 44 9.13 -8.08 2.16
C LYS A 44 8.84 -7.74 3.61
N ILE A 45 7.78 -6.99 3.86
CA ILE A 45 7.34 -6.65 5.22
C ILE A 45 6.70 -7.87 5.92
N ALA A 46 5.93 -8.66 5.16
CA ALA A 46 5.23 -9.82 5.70
C ALA A 46 6.12 -11.05 5.99
N MET A 47 7.31 -11.13 5.36
CA MET A 47 8.26 -12.22 5.57
C MET A 47 9.44 -11.76 6.46
N PRO A 48 9.65 -12.39 7.64
CA PRO A 48 10.74 -12.03 8.54
C PRO A 48 12.14 -12.41 8.03
#